data_AF-A0A6C0HXR2-F1
#
_entry.id   AF-A0A6C0HXR2-F1
#
_cell.length_a   1.000
_cell.length_b   1.000
_cell.length_c   1.000
_cell.angle_alpha   90.00
_cell.angle_beta   90.00
_cell.angle_gamma   90.00
#
_symmetry.space_group_name_H-M   'P 1'
#
loop_
_entity.id
_entity.type
_entity.pdbx_description
1 polymer ?
#
loop_
_entity_poly.entity_id
_entity_poly.type
_entity_poly.pdbx_seq_one_letter_code
_entity_poly.pdbx_strand_id
1 'polypeptide(L)'
;METTKNKLPDNINLFFKELSEYLNTKILYFGSVQRGDYFPGKSDIDVDIFTENEHSIMTKMQHFLNVDKHKFKRFAWRLNHNNTMAYGHKIMYKNKEHNFNVEFSIYNEKYRKCILKEHLAKTDLPFYAIWLLIILKIIYYNLHLLNYDIFKYLKRKVLTFGIGLPDDQFIVLDDSK
;
A
#
# COMPACT_ATOMS: atom_id res chain seq x y z
N MET A 1 -5.03 9.02 3.65
CA MET A 1 -3.93 9.91 4.10
C MET A 1 -4.27 10.76 5.33
N GLU A 2 -5.43 10.69 5.94
CA GLU A 2 -5.64 10.09 7.28
C GLU A 2 -7.03 9.43 7.34
N THR A 3 -7.89 9.79 6.38
CA THR A 3 -9.16 9.14 6.05
C THR A 3 -9.06 8.45 4.69
N THR A 4 -10.07 7.67 4.32
CA THR A 4 -10.21 7.02 3.02
C THR A 4 -11.24 7.74 2.15
N LYS A 5 -11.02 7.78 0.83
CA LYS A 5 -12.07 8.25 -0.12
C LYS A 5 -13.19 7.21 -0.25
N ASN A 6 -12.84 5.94 -0.20
CA ASN A 6 -13.81 4.85 -0.19
C ASN A 6 -14.11 4.45 1.25
N LYS A 7 -15.40 4.41 1.62
CA LYS A 7 -15.81 4.04 2.98
C LYS A 7 -15.38 2.60 3.28
N LEU A 8 -14.55 2.43 4.31
CA LEU A 8 -14.22 1.12 4.85
C LEU A 8 -15.34 0.65 5.80
N PRO A 9 -15.61 -0.67 5.88
CA PRO A 9 -16.45 -1.27 6.91
C PRO A 9 -16.03 -0.85 8.33
N ASP A 10 -16.99 -0.71 9.24
CA ASP A 10 -16.76 -0.18 10.59
C ASP A 10 -15.80 -1.03 11.43
N ASN A 11 -15.85 -2.36 11.27
CA ASN A 11 -14.90 -3.29 11.90
C ASN A 11 -13.45 -3.07 11.41
N ILE A 12 -13.26 -2.73 10.13
CA ILE A 12 -11.94 -2.42 9.57
C ILE A 12 -11.45 -1.06 10.11
N ASN A 13 -12.34 -0.07 10.22
CA ASN A 13 -12.00 1.22 10.84
C ASN A 13 -11.61 1.05 12.31
N LEU A 14 -12.34 0.21 13.06
CA LEU A 14 -12.02 -0.10 14.46
C LEU A 14 -10.63 -0.73 14.59
N PHE A 15 -10.32 -1.73 13.76
CA PHE A 15 -9.00 -2.36 13.71
C PHE A 15 -7.87 -1.33 13.50
N PHE A 16 -8.01 -0.42 12.52
CA PHE A 16 -6.98 0.59 12.27
C PHE A 16 -6.89 1.64 13.37
N LYS A 17 -8.02 1.97 14.01
CA LYS A 17 -8.04 2.86 15.17
C LYS A 17 -7.27 2.25 16.35
N GLU A 18 -7.57 1.02 16.73
CA GLU A 18 -6.88 0.29 17.81
C GLU A 18 -5.39 0.15 17.52
N LEU A 19 -5.02 -0.17 16.27
CA LEU A 19 -3.62 -0.24 15.86
C LEU A 19 -2.93 1.13 15.98
N SER A 20 -3.57 2.20 15.50
CA SER A 20 -3.01 3.56 15.57
C SER A 20 -2.79 4.00 17.03
N GLU A 21 -3.74 3.72 17.91
CA GLU A 21 -3.66 3.98 19.35
C GLU A 21 -2.54 3.16 20.01
N TYR A 22 -2.45 1.86 19.72
CA TYR A 22 -1.41 0.97 20.26
C TYR A 22 0.01 1.38 19.84
N LEU A 23 0.17 1.79 18.58
CA LEU A 23 1.44 2.25 18.05
C LEU A 23 1.79 3.67 18.54
N ASN A 24 0.79 4.46 18.95
CA ASN A 24 0.88 5.90 19.18
C ASN A 24 1.43 6.63 17.93
N THR A 25 0.93 6.25 16.76
CA THR A 25 1.32 6.86 15.49
C THR A 25 0.13 6.89 14.53
N LYS A 26 0.17 7.84 13.59
CA LYS A 26 -0.87 7.98 12.58
C LYS A 26 -0.70 6.94 11.48
N ILE A 27 -1.82 6.38 11.03
CA ILE A 27 -1.88 5.48 9.87
C ILE A 27 -2.34 6.29 8.66
N LEU A 28 -1.57 6.23 7.57
CA LEU A 28 -1.84 7.00 6.37
C LEU A 28 -2.24 6.05 5.23
N TYR A 29 -3.49 6.14 4.78
CA TYR A 29 -4.02 5.30 3.70
C TYR A 29 -3.62 5.75 2.29
N PHE A 30 -3.34 4.78 1.42
CA PHE A 30 -2.84 4.94 0.05
C PHE A 30 -3.39 3.93 -0.95
N GLY A 31 -2.94 4.06 -2.20
CA GLY A 31 -3.26 3.10 -3.24
C GLY A 31 -4.73 3.17 -3.63
N SER A 32 -5.31 2.02 -3.95
CA SER A 32 -6.66 2.01 -4.54
C SER A 32 -7.74 2.52 -3.58
N VAL A 33 -7.57 2.37 -2.26
CA VAL A 33 -8.55 2.88 -1.26
C VAL A 33 -8.71 4.40 -1.32
N GLN A 34 -7.75 5.13 -1.91
CA GLN A 34 -7.78 6.57 -2.14
C GLN A 34 -8.25 6.97 -3.55
N ARG A 35 -8.67 6.01 -4.38
CA ARG A 35 -9.01 6.21 -5.79
C ARG A 35 -10.37 5.60 -6.16
N GLY A 36 -10.88 5.98 -7.33
CA GLY A 36 -12.14 5.45 -7.86
C GLY A 36 -12.09 3.99 -8.31
N ASP A 37 -10.92 3.35 -8.31
CA ASP A 37 -10.75 1.95 -8.73
C ASP A 37 -10.80 0.94 -7.57
N TYR A 38 -11.19 1.33 -6.36
CA TYR A 38 -11.27 0.42 -5.20
C TYR A 38 -12.42 -0.58 -5.33
N PHE A 39 -12.13 -1.87 -5.12
CA PHE A 39 -13.16 -2.93 -5.03
C PHE A 39 -13.17 -3.51 -3.62
N PRO A 40 -14.20 -3.22 -2.80
CA PRO A 40 -14.31 -3.76 -1.44
C PRO A 40 -14.20 -5.29 -1.42
N GLY A 41 -13.44 -5.82 -0.46
CA GLY A 41 -13.19 -7.26 -0.29
C GLY A 41 -12.28 -7.92 -1.35
N LYS A 42 -11.92 -7.21 -2.43
CA LYS A 42 -10.99 -7.71 -3.47
C LYS A 42 -9.71 -6.91 -3.60
N SER A 43 -9.77 -5.60 -3.32
CA SER A 43 -8.60 -4.72 -3.32
C SER A 43 -7.95 -4.71 -1.94
N ASP A 44 -6.63 -4.83 -1.92
CA ASP A 44 -5.84 -4.65 -0.71
C ASP A 44 -5.93 -3.19 -0.23
N ILE A 45 -5.83 -3.01 1.09
CA ILE A 45 -5.74 -1.68 1.72
C ILE A 45 -4.26 -1.37 1.90
N ASP A 46 -3.75 -0.35 1.21
CA ASP A 46 -2.35 0.08 1.35
C ASP A 46 -2.26 1.17 2.42
N VAL A 47 -1.34 1.03 3.38
CA VAL A 47 -1.13 2.03 4.44
C VAL A 47 0.36 2.26 4.70
N ASP A 48 0.71 3.50 5.02
CA ASP A 48 2.03 3.87 5.51
C ASP A 48 2.01 4.25 6.98
N ILE A 49 3.12 3.93 7.65
CA ILE A 49 3.45 4.35 9.01
C ILE A 49 4.82 5.04 8.96
N PHE A 50 4.89 6.26 9.47
CA PHE A 50 6.14 7.00 9.63
C PHE A 50 6.55 7.04 11.10
N THR A 51 7.84 6.82 11.35
CA THR A 51 8.40 6.73 12.70
C THR A 51 9.88 7.08 12.71
N GLU A 52 10.38 7.59 13.84
CA GLU A 52 11.83 7.74 14.04
C GLU A 52 12.50 6.39 14.33
N ASN A 53 11.73 5.40 14.82
CA ASN A 53 12.21 4.07 15.19
C ASN A 53 11.36 2.96 14.54
N GLU A 54 11.79 2.53 13.35
CA GLU A 54 11.15 1.47 12.57
C GLU A 54 11.12 0.14 13.33
N HIS A 55 12.20 -0.19 14.05
CA HIS A 55 12.31 -1.44 14.79
C HIS A 55 11.26 -1.56 15.91
N SER A 56 11.06 -0.48 16.67
CA SER A 56 10.04 -0.43 17.73
C SER A 56 8.63 -0.63 17.17
N ILE A 57 8.29 0.05 16.07
CA ILE A 57 6.99 -0.11 15.40
C ILE A 57 6.82 -1.54 14.90
N MET A 58 7.83 -2.13 14.26
CA MET A 58 7.78 -3.51 13.79
C MET A 58 7.52 -4.49 14.93
N THR A 59 8.22 -4.35 16.07
CA THR A 59 8.02 -5.21 17.25
C THR A 59 6.61 -5.07 17.81
N LYS A 60 6.10 -3.84 17.96
CA LYS A 60 4.70 -3.61 18.37
C LYS A 60 3.72 -4.24 17.40
N MET A 61 3.91 -4.07 16.09
CA MET A 61 3.06 -4.67 15.08
C MET A 61 3.13 -6.21 15.08
N GLN A 62 4.28 -6.82 15.39
CA GLN A 62 4.37 -8.27 15.56
C GLN A 62 3.44 -8.77 16.65
N HIS A 63 3.44 -8.09 17.80
CA HIS A 63 2.56 -8.45 18.92
C HIS A 63 1.10 -8.20 18.59
N PHE A 64 0.76 -7.03 18.04
CA PHE A 64 -0.63 -6.67 17.72
C PHE A 64 -1.23 -7.58 16.65
N LEU A 65 -0.49 -7.85 15.56
CA LEU A 65 -0.97 -8.66 14.44
C LEU A 65 -0.81 -10.17 14.66
N ASN A 66 -0.08 -10.57 15.72
CA ASN A 66 0.33 -11.94 15.99
C ASN A 66 1.05 -12.59 14.79
N VAL A 67 2.11 -11.93 14.31
CA VAL A 67 2.89 -12.35 13.13
C VAL A 67 4.37 -12.42 13.44
N ASP A 68 5.05 -13.34 12.76
CA ASP A 68 6.49 -13.51 12.91
C ASP A 68 7.29 -12.35 12.32
N LYS A 69 8.44 -12.06 12.94
CA LYS A 69 9.40 -11.05 12.47
C LYS A 69 9.81 -11.22 11.00
N HIS A 70 9.93 -12.46 10.52
CA HIS A 70 10.36 -12.76 9.15
C HIS A 70 9.32 -12.37 8.08
N LYS A 71 8.08 -12.06 8.48
CA LYS A 71 7.04 -11.55 7.58
C LYS A 71 7.28 -10.10 7.17
N PHE A 72 8.06 -9.36 7.96
CA PHE A 72 8.51 -8.03 7.59
C PHE A 72 9.66 -8.15 6.60
N LYS A 73 9.48 -7.58 5.42
CA LYS A 73 10.46 -7.59 4.34
C LYS A 73 11.02 -6.20 4.15
N ARG A 74 12.35 -6.10 4.08
CA ARG A 74 13.01 -4.83 3.77
C ARG A 74 12.81 -4.52 2.29
N PHE A 75 12.75 -3.24 1.97
CA PHE A 75 12.70 -2.81 0.58
C PHE A 75 13.48 -1.50 0.38
N ALA A 76 13.85 -1.27 -0.87
CA ALA A 76 14.41 -0.03 -1.35
C ALA A 76 13.51 0.52 -2.46
N TRP A 77 13.27 1.83 -2.45
CA TRP A 77 12.45 2.51 -3.44
C TRP A 77 13.16 3.79 -3.91
N ARG A 78 13.43 3.86 -5.21
CA ARG A 78 13.87 5.11 -5.85
C ARG A 78 12.65 5.96 -6.19
N LEU A 79 12.57 7.15 -5.59
CA LEU A 79 11.46 8.07 -5.81
C LEU A 79 11.61 8.79 -7.16
N ASN A 80 10.53 8.88 -7.93
CA ASN A 80 10.59 9.38 -9.31
C ASN A 80 10.88 10.88 -9.39
N HIS A 81 10.37 11.66 -8.43
CA HIS A 81 10.46 13.12 -8.47
C HIS A 81 11.86 13.68 -8.13
N ASN A 82 12.72 12.92 -7.45
CA ASN A 82 14.04 13.42 -7.01
C ASN A 82 15.14 12.36 -6.99
N ASN A 83 14.89 11.14 -7.49
CA ASN A 83 15.83 10.02 -7.46
C ASN A 83 16.35 9.62 -6.07
N THR A 84 15.72 10.08 -4.98
CA THR A 84 16.12 9.70 -3.63
C THR A 84 15.81 8.23 -3.39
N MET A 85 16.78 7.52 -2.81
CA MET A 85 16.60 6.15 -2.34
C MET A 85 15.99 6.17 -0.94
N ALA A 86 14.71 5.81 -0.85
CA ALA A 86 14.02 5.55 0.41
C ALA A 86 14.14 4.07 0.76
N TYR A 87 14.29 3.78 2.04
CA TYR A 87 14.29 2.42 2.58
C TYR A 87 13.15 2.29 3.58
N GLY A 88 12.62 1.08 3.71
CA GLY A 88 11.58 0.78 4.65
C GLY A 88 11.37 -0.72 4.83
N HIS A 89 10.32 -1.04 5.58
CA HIS A 89 9.89 -2.40 5.85
C HIS A 89 8.43 -2.55 5.44
N LYS A 90 8.08 -3.65 4.77
CA LYS A 90 6.69 -3.95 4.42
C LYS A 90 6.23 -5.27 4.99
N ILE A 91 4.94 -5.35 5.28
CA ILE A 91 4.26 -6.59 5.66
C ILE A 91 2.88 -6.64 5.02
N MET A 92 2.59 -7.78 4.39
CA MET A 92 1.24 -8.12 3.95
C MET A 92 0.54 -8.90 5.07
N TYR A 93 -0.58 -8.38 5.55
CA TYR A 93 -1.40 -9.02 6.59
C TYR A 93 -2.80 -9.33 6.05
N LYS A 94 -3.28 -10.54 6.36
CA LYS A 94 -4.60 -11.01 5.96
C LYS A 94 -5.41 -11.30 7.21
N ASN A 95 -6.45 -10.51 7.46
CA ASN A 95 -7.38 -10.75 8.55
C ASN A 95 -8.51 -11.66 8.03
N LYS A 96 -8.53 -12.92 8.48
CA LYS A 96 -9.55 -13.90 8.08
C LYS A 96 -10.91 -13.62 8.70
N GLU A 97 -10.94 -13.11 9.93
CA GLU A 97 -12.17 -12.83 10.69
C GLU A 97 -12.98 -11.70 10.06
N HIS A 98 -12.29 -10.66 9.60
CA HIS A 98 -12.89 -9.48 9.02
C HIS A 98 -12.80 -9.43 7.49
N ASN A 99 -12.28 -10.50 6.86
CA ASN A 99 -12.16 -10.69 5.43
C ASN A 99 -11.54 -9.49 4.68
N PHE A 100 -10.36 -9.03 5.13
CA PHE A 100 -9.61 -7.99 4.44
C PHE A 100 -8.11 -8.27 4.40
N ASN A 101 -7.46 -7.70 3.40
CA ASN A 101 -6.01 -7.68 3.25
C ASN A 101 -5.51 -6.24 3.42
N VAL A 102 -4.39 -6.10 4.09
CA VAL A 102 -3.71 -4.82 4.25
C VAL A 102 -2.22 -5.00 4.01
N GLU A 103 -1.65 -4.09 3.23
CA GLU A 103 -0.21 -3.92 3.09
C GLU A 103 0.23 -2.72 3.93
N PHE A 104 1.07 -2.98 4.93
CA PHE A 104 1.71 -1.93 5.71
C PHE A 104 3.09 -1.65 5.14
N SER A 105 3.41 -0.36 4.95
CA SER A 105 4.76 0.13 4.69
C SER A 105 5.22 1.01 5.84
N ILE A 106 6.36 0.67 6.44
CA ILE A 106 6.94 1.35 7.59
C ILE A 106 8.20 2.07 7.11
N TYR A 107 8.24 3.37 7.34
CA TYR A 107 9.31 4.25 6.91
C TYR A 107 9.86 5.09 8.05
N ASN A 108 11.14 5.43 7.94
CA ASN A 108 11.72 6.46 8.77
C ASN A 108 11.08 7.83 8.48
N GLU A 109 10.81 8.61 9.52
CA GLU A 109 10.19 9.95 9.45
C GLU A 109 10.91 10.89 8.47
N LYS A 110 12.23 10.74 8.30
CA LYS A 110 13.02 11.54 7.35
C LYS A 110 12.53 11.44 5.89
N TYR A 111 11.90 10.34 5.52
CA TYR A 111 11.37 10.10 4.17
C TYR A 111 9.91 10.55 3.99
N ARG A 112 9.25 11.03 5.06
CA ARG A 112 7.82 11.35 5.03
C ARG A 112 7.44 12.30 3.90
N LYS A 113 8.08 13.46 3.82
CA LYS A 113 7.71 14.47 2.82
C LYS A 113 7.81 13.95 1.37
N CYS A 114 8.86 13.22 1.05
CA CYS A 114 9.08 12.73 -0.32
C CYS A 114 8.15 11.55 -0.66
N ILE A 115 7.92 10.62 0.28
CA ILE A 115 6.99 9.50 0.06
C ILE A 115 5.54 9.99 -0.07
N LEU A 116 5.11 10.90 0.79
CA LEU A 116 3.76 11.48 0.70
C LEU A 116 3.53 12.18 -0.65
N LYS A 117 4.55 12.92 -1.15
CA LYS A 117 4.48 13.56 -2.47
C LYS A 117 4.29 12.53 -3.59
N GLU A 118 5.03 11.43 -3.55
CA GLU A 118 4.95 10.35 -4.53
C GLU A 118 3.58 9.65 -4.52
N HIS A 119 3.03 9.39 -3.35
CA HIS A 119 1.70 8.80 -3.22
C HIS A 119 0.57 9.75 -3.64
N LEU A 120 0.68 11.05 -3.34
CA LEU A 120 -0.30 12.05 -3.80
C LEU A 120 -0.36 12.12 -5.32
N ALA A 121 0.80 12.10 -5.98
CA ALA A 121 0.88 12.07 -7.44
C ALA A 121 0.18 10.84 -8.06
N LYS A 122 0.13 9.71 -7.34
CA LYS A 122 -0.53 8.47 -7.76
C LYS A 122 -1.98 8.34 -7.28
N THR A 123 -2.47 9.31 -6.52
CA THR A 123 -3.84 9.32 -5.99
C THR A 123 -4.79 10.06 -6.93
N ASP A 124 -4.32 11.14 -7.55
CA ASP A 124 -5.09 11.92 -8.51
C ASP A 124 -4.80 11.44 -9.94
N LEU A 125 -5.53 10.40 -10.37
CA LEU A 125 -5.40 9.84 -11.69
C LEU A 125 -6.40 10.47 -12.66
N PRO A 126 -6.02 10.70 -13.92
CA PRO A 126 -6.98 11.17 -14.91
C PRO A 126 -8.06 10.13 -15.15
N PHE A 127 -9.25 10.61 -15.50
CA PHE A 127 -10.46 9.81 -15.66
C PHE A 127 -10.27 8.56 -16.54
N TYR A 128 -9.56 8.69 -17.66
CA TYR A 128 -9.30 7.57 -18.57
C TYR A 128 -8.49 6.45 -17.89
N ALA A 129 -7.52 6.79 -17.03
CA ALA A 129 -6.70 5.81 -16.31
C ALA A 129 -7.53 5.06 -15.26
N ILE A 130 -8.45 5.76 -14.59
CA ILE A 130 -9.39 5.13 -13.64
C ILE A 130 -10.27 4.10 -14.35
N TRP A 131 -10.88 4.45 -15.49
CA TRP A 131 -11.70 3.51 -16.26
C TRP A 131 -10.93 2.30 -16.75
N LEU A 132 -9.71 2.50 -17.25
CA LEU A 132 -8.83 1.41 -17.65
C LEU A 132 -8.53 0.47 -16.46
N LEU A 133 -8.28 1.01 -15.27
CA LEU A 133 -8.08 0.21 -14.06
C LEU A 133 -9.33 -0.57 -13.65
N ILE A 134 -10.51 0.05 -13.74
CA ILE A 134 -11.79 -0.60 -13.44
C ILE A 134 -12.03 -1.77 -14.42
N ILE A 135 -11.89 -1.54 -15.72
CA ILE A 135 -12.05 -2.58 -16.75
C ILE A 135 -11.06 -3.72 -16.50
N LEU A 136 -9.79 -3.40 -16.29
CA LEU A 136 -8.74 -4.39 -16.02
C LEU A 136 -9.08 -5.24 -14.79
N LYS A 137 -9.60 -4.61 -13.73
CA LYS A 137 -10.03 -5.30 -12.50
C LYS A 137 -11.24 -6.19 -12.72
N ILE A 138 -12.23 -5.78 -13.53
CA ILE A 138 -13.37 -6.63 -13.88
C ILE A 138 -12.91 -7.88 -14.63
N ILE A 139 -12.03 -7.71 -15.63
CA ILE A 139 -11.47 -8.81 -16.42
C ILE A 139 -10.74 -9.81 -15.51
N TYR A 140 -9.93 -9.31 -14.57
CA TYR A 140 -9.18 -10.17 -13.65
C TYR A 140 -10.03 -10.80 -12.56
N TYR A 141 -10.80 -10.01 -11.80
CA TYR A 141 -11.51 -10.45 -10.60
C TYR A 141 -12.85 -11.16 -10.85
N ASN A 142 -13.49 -10.91 -11.98
CA ASN A 142 -14.81 -11.47 -12.28
C ASN A 142 -14.74 -12.47 -13.44
N LEU A 143 -14.07 -12.08 -14.54
CA LEU A 143 -13.98 -12.94 -15.73
C LEU A 143 -12.84 -13.96 -15.65
N HIS A 144 -11.86 -13.78 -14.75
CA HIS A 144 -10.70 -14.66 -14.58
C HIS A 144 -9.91 -14.92 -15.87
N LEU A 145 -9.93 -13.96 -16.81
CA LEU A 145 -9.28 -14.08 -18.13
C LEU A 145 -7.78 -13.76 -18.09
N LEU A 146 -7.31 -13.13 -17.02
CA LEU A 146 -5.92 -12.75 -16.82
C LEU A 146 -5.32 -13.53 -15.67
N ASN A 147 -4.08 -13.97 -15.82
CA ASN A 147 -3.29 -14.41 -14.68
C ASN A 147 -2.82 -13.19 -13.86
N TYR A 148 -2.35 -13.45 -12.64
CA TYR A 148 -1.92 -12.41 -11.72
C TYR A 148 -0.75 -11.57 -12.28
N ASP A 149 0.22 -12.20 -12.94
CA ASP A 149 1.41 -11.51 -13.44
C ASP A 149 1.10 -10.52 -14.57
N ILE A 150 0.22 -10.92 -15.51
CA ILE A 150 -0.25 -10.06 -16.60
C ILE A 150 -1.09 -8.92 -16.02
N PHE A 151 -2.01 -9.22 -15.10
CA PHE A 151 -2.81 -8.19 -14.42
C PHE A 151 -1.91 -7.15 -13.74
N LYS A 152 -0.91 -7.62 -12.97
CA LYS A 152 0.07 -6.77 -12.27
C LYS A 152 0.87 -5.91 -13.25
N TYR A 153 1.34 -6.50 -14.34
CA TYR A 153 2.08 -5.80 -15.39
C TYR A 153 1.24 -4.68 -16.03
N LEU A 154 0.02 -5.00 -16.49
CA LEU A 154 -0.88 -4.03 -17.13
C LEU A 154 -1.30 -2.93 -16.16
N LYS A 155 -1.63 -3.28 -14.91
CA LYS A 155 -1.97 -2.32 -13.86
C LYS A 155 -0.83 -1.32 -13.65
N ARG A 156 0.41 -1.80 -13.57
CA ARG A 156 1.59 -0.93 -13.45
C ARG A 156 1.68 0.01 -14.65
N LYS A 157 1.54 -0.50 -15.88
CA LYS A 157 1.59 0.35 -17.09
C LYS A 157 0.50 1.41 -17.13
N VAL A 158 -0.74 1.09 -16.75
CA VAL A 158 -1.82 2.10 -16.67
C VAL A 158 -1.49 3.17 -15.64
N LEU A 159 -0.98 2.78 -14.47
CA LEU A 159 -0.58 3.73 -13.42
C LEU A 159 0.58 4.62 -13.85
N THR A 160 1.57 4.07 -14.55
CA THR A 160 2.76 4.78 -15.03
C THR A 160 2.43 5.72 -16.20
N PHE A 161 1.79 5.20 -17.26
CA PHE A 161 1.41 6.02 -18.43
C PHE A 161 0.36 7.06 -18.09
N GLY A 162 -0.60 6.73 -17.21
CA GLY A 162 -1.68 7.64 -16.84
C GLY A 162 -1.22 8.90 -16.11
N ILE A 163 -0.05 8.89 -15.49
CA ILE A 163 0.52 10.04 -14.77
C ILE A 163 1.81 10.59 -15.41
N GLY A 164 2.24 10.00 -16.53
CA GLY A 164 3.46 10.42 -17.23
C GLY A 164 4.76 10.22 -16.45
N LEU A 165 4.78 9.35 -15.42
CA LEU A 165 5.98 9.03 -14.65
C LEU A 165 6.71 7.81 -15.25
N PRO A 166 8.00 7.61 -14.96
CA PRO A 166 8.69 6.36 -15.29
C PRO A 166 8.20 5.19 -14.44
N ASP A 167 8.54 3.95 -14.83
CA ASP A 167 8.25 2.76 -14.04
C ASP A 167 8.92 2.86 -12.65
N ASP A 168 8.18 2.56 -11.59
CA ASP A 168 8.70 2.56 -10.22
C ASP A 168 9.85 1.56 -10.05
N GLN A 169 10.97 2.05 -9.52
CA GLN A 169 12.08 1.19 -9.10
C GLN A 169 11.91 0.84 -7.61
N PHE A 170 11.04 -0.14 -7.36
CA PHE A 170 10.77 -0.70 -6.04
C PHE A 170 11.30 -2.13 -5.97
N ILE A 171 12.21 -2.40 -5.04
CA ILE A 171 12.86 -3.70 -4.88
C ILE A 171 12.70 -4.18 -3.44
N VAL A 172 12.09 -5.35 -3.28
CA VAL A 172 12.10 -6.05 -2.00
C VAL A 172 13.48 -6.68 -1.84
N LEU A 173 14.18 -6.29 -0.77
CA LEU A 173 15.46 -6.84 -0.41
C LEU A 173 15.15 -8.13 0.36
N ASP A 174 15.24 -9.28 -0.31
CA ASP A 174 15.19 -10.54 0.42
C ASP A 174 16.43 -10.63 1.30
N ASP A 175 16.21 -10.82 2.59
CA ASP A 175 17.22 -11.41 3.45
C ASP A 175 17.34 -12.86 2.96
N SER A 176 18.25 -13.09 2.02
CA SER A 176 18.78 -14.42 1.71
C SER A 176 19.11 -15.10 3.04
N LYS A 177 18.26 -16.05 3.44
CA LYS A 177 18.57 -17.01 4.48
C LYS A 177 19.62 -17.98 3.98
#